data_AF-A0A6L7N9F1-F1
#
_entry.id   AF-A0A6L7N9F1-F1
#
_cell.length_a   1.000
_cell.length_b   1.000
_cell.length_c   1.000
_cell.angle_alpha   90.00
_cell.angle_beta   90.00
_cell.angle_gamma   90.00
#
_symmetry.space_group_name_H-M   'P 1'
#
loop_
_entity.id
_entity.type
_entity.pdbx_description
1 polymer ?
#
loop_
_entity_poly.entity_id
_entity_poly.type
_entity_poly.pdbx_seq_one_letter_code
_entity_poly.pdbx_strand_id
1 'polypeptide(L)'
;MALDRWIALVLLLIFAVYGYTAFFTMDAGLPPFMQRNPVWPSTFPKVLSVIGILVALFVLTGFEKTVGGHRAPEIDYRRLTDYKLGQALILLSLMVAYALLLRPLGFILSSSLFLILSAAVLGERKWLVLVPVVLATSVGVWYLVQQVLGIFLRPLPFFVG
;
A
#
# COMPACT_ATOMS: atom_id res chain seq x y z
N MET A 1 -7.96 19.34 -16.42
CA MET A 1 -9.39 19.02 -16.09
C MET A 1 -9.87 17.67 -16.65
N ALA A 2 -9.58 17.30 -17.90
CA ALA A 2 -10.04 16.02 -18.45
C ALA A 2 -9.25 14.83 -17.90
N LEU A 3 -7.92 14.97 -17.77
CA LEU A 3 -7.04 13.87 -17.32
C LEU A 3 -7.40 13.35 -15.94
N ASP A 4 -7.57 14.22 -14.95
CA ASP A 4 -7.85 13.81 -13.57
C ASP A 4 -9.16 13.00 -13.48
N ARG A 5 -10.15 13.38 -14.29
CA ARG A 5 -11.41 12.64 -14.42
C ARG A 5 -11.23 11.31 -15.15
N TRP A 6 -10.41 11.25 -16.19
CA TRP A 6 -10.07 9.98 -16.86
C TRP A 6 -9.31 9.03 -15.94
N ILE A 7 -8.32 9.54 -15.18
CA ILE A 7 -7.59 8.77 -14.16
C ILE A 7 -8.57 8.28 -13.09
N ALA A 8 -9.45 9.16 -12.59
CA ALA A 8 -10.46 8.79 -11.60
C ALA A 8 -11.43 7.72 -12.13
N LEU A 9 -11.82 7.77 -13.41
CA LEU A 9 -12.68 6.76 -14.03
C LEU A 9 -11.96 5.41 -14.14
N VAL A 10 -10.69 5.40 -14.55
CA VAL A 10 -9.86 4.18 -14.60
C VAL A 10 -9.70 3.59 -13.20
N LEU A 11 -9.38 4.42 -12.20
CA LEU A 11 -9.28 3.98 -10.80
C LEU A 11 -10.61 3.48 -10.25
N LEU A 12 -11.72 4.14 -10.56
CA LEU A 12 -13.07 3.69 -10.20
C LEU A 12 -13.32 2.28 -10.74
N LEU A 13 -12.99 2.05 -12.01
CA LEU A 13 -13.15 0.74 -12.65
C LEU A 13 -12.27 -0.31 -11.97
N ILE A 14 -11.01 0.01 -11.66
CA ILE A 14 -10.11 -0.88 -10.93
C ILE A 14 -10.68 -1.23 -9.56
N PHE A 15 -11.13 -0.24 -8.78
CA PHE A 15 -11.72 -0.48 -7.45
C PHE A 15 -13.05 -1.23 -7.52
N ALA A 16 -13.85 -1.02 -8.56
CA ALA A 16 -15.11 -1.76 -8.76
C ALA A 16 -14.85 -3.24 -9.10
N VAL A 17 -13.91 -3.52 -10.02
CA VAL A 17 -13.51 -4.89 -10.36
C VAL A 17 -12.85 -5.57 -9.17
N TYR A 18 -11.90 -4.89 -8.52
CA TYR A 18 -11.21 -5.42 -7.34
C TYR A 18 -12.20 -5.66 -6.18
N GLY A 19 -13.13 -4.74 -5.95
CA GLY A 19 -14.20 -4.88 -4.98
C GLY A 19 -15.11 -6.06 -5.29
N TYR A 20 -15.56 -6.21 -6.53
CA TYR A 20 -16.36 -7.36 -6.94
C TYR A 20 -15.64 -8.69 -6.62
N THR A 21 -14.35 -8.79 -6.96
CA THR A 21 -13.58 -10.00 -6.61
C THR A 21 -13.47 -10.20 -5.09
N ALA A 22 -13.25 -9.13 -4.33
CA ALA A 22 -13.12 -9.19 -2.88
C ALA A 22 -14.41 -9.60 -2.15
N PHE A 23 -15.57 -9.13 -2.60
CA PHE A 23 -16.86 -9.42 -1.97
C PHE A 23 -17.48 -10.75 -2.42
N PHE A 24 -17.30 -11.14 -3.68
CA PHE A 24 -18.02 -12.30 -4.23
C PHE A 24 -17.15 -13.52 -4.51
N THR A 25 -15.85 -13.33 -4.80
CA THR A 25 -14.98 -14.46 -5.20
C THR A 25 -14.01 -14.89 -4.10
N MET A 26 -13.44 -13.96 -3.34
CA MET A 26 -12.44 -14.29 -2.32
C MET A 26 -13.03 -15.03 -1.12
N ASP A 27 -14.27 -14.73 -0.73
CA ASP A 27 -14.90 -15.32 0.45
C ASP A 27 -15.35 -16.77 0.23
N ALA A 28 -15.80 -17.09 -0.99
CA ALA A 28 -16.29 -18.42 -1.35
C ALA A 28 -15.19 -19.50 -1.33
N GLY A 29 -13.92 -19.10 -1.49
CA GLY A 29 -12.77 -20.00 -1.46
C GLY A 29 -12.10 -20.16 -0.09
N LEU A 30 -12.60 -19.50 0.97
CA LEU A 30 -11.96 -19.56 2.28
C LEU A 30 -12.25 -20.88 2.99
N PRO A 31 -11.22 -21.63 3.44
CA PRO A 31 -11.42 -22.80 4.29
C PRO A 31 -12.14 -22.46 5.60
N PRO A 32 -12.85 -23.43 6.22
CA PRO A 32 -13.63 -23.20 7.43
C PRO A 32 -12.84 -22.63 8.63
N PHE A 33 -11.52 -22.85 8.68
CA PHE A 33 -10.66 -22.29 9.73
C PHE A 33 -10.39 -20.78 9.56
N MET A 34 -10.34 -20.27 8.32
CA MET A 34 -10.15 -18.83 8.07
C MET A 34 -11.43 -18.02 8.27
N GLN A 35 -12.59 -18.63 8.02
CA GLN A 35 -13.89 -17.99 8.22
C GLN A 35 -14.20 -17.71 9.71
N ARG A 36 -13.56 -18.46 10.62
CA ARG A 36 -13.69 -18.29 12.08
C ARG A 36 -12.83 -17.17 12.65
N ASN A 37 -11.91 -16.60 11.85
CA ASN A 37 -11.09 -15.48 12.29
C ASN A 37 -11.88 -14.16 12.21
N PRO A 38 -11.65 -13.21 13.15
CA PRO A 38 -12.33 -11.92 13.17
C PRO A 38 -11.99 -11.03 11.97
N VAL A 39 -10.83 -11.24 11.34
CA VAL A 39 -10.39 -10.52 10.14
C VAL A 39 -10.08 -11.53 9.05
N TRP A 40 -10.71 -11.38 7.88
CA TRP A 40 -10.52 -12.24 6.73
C TRP A 40 -9.45 -11.66 5.79
N PRO A 41 -8.79 -12.49 4.98
CA PRO A 41 -7.89 -12.00 3.93
C PRO A 41 -8.55 -11.00 2.97
N SER A 42 -9.87 -11.11 2.77
CA SER A 42 -10.66 -10.21 1.95
C SER A 42 -11.08 -8.91 2.65
N THR A 43 -10.93 -8.78 3.97
CA THR A 43 -11.36 -7.58 4.73
C THR A 43 -10.60 -6.34 4.26
N PHE A 44 -9.27 -6.41 4.11
CA PHE A 44 -8.48 -5.29 3.60
C PHE A 44 -8.85 -4.90 2.15
N PRO A 45 -8.92 -5.85 1.19
CA PRO A 45 -9.43 -5.59 -0.16
C PRO A 45 -10.81 -4.93 -0.20
N LYS A 46 -11.76 -5.40 0.62
CA LYS A 46 -13.13 -4.84 0.70
C LYS A 46 -13.10 -3.37 1.13
N VAL A 47 -12.40 -3.07 2.23
CA VAL A 47 -12.29 -1.70 2.75
C VAL A 47 -11.61 -0.78 1.73
N LEU A 48 -10.50 -1.23 1.13
CA LEU A 48 -9.79 -0.45 0.12
C LEU A 48 -10.67 -0.15 -1.11
N SER A 49 -11.48 -1.12 -1.54
CA SER A 49 -12.39 -0.94 -2.68
C SER A 49 -13.49 0.07 -2.38
N VAL A 50 -14.10 0.01 -1.19
CA VAL A 50 -15.14 0.96 -0.79
C VAL A 50 -14.59 2.38 -0.70
N ILE A 51 -13.47 2.58 0.01
CA ILE A 51 -12.83 3.90 0.14
C ILE A 51 -12.39 4.41 -1.25
N GLY A 52 -11.78 3.54 -2.06
CA GLY A 52 -11.33 3.88 -3.41
C GLY A 52 -12.47 4.33 -4.32
N ILE A 53 -13.61 3.65 -4.28
CA ILE A 53 -14.83 4.05 -5.01
C ILE A 53 -15.32 5.42 -4.54
N LEU A 54 -15.40 5.65 -3.22
CA LEU A 54 -15.85 6.94 -2.67
C LEU A 54 -14.94 8.09 -3.10
N VAL A 55 -13.62 7.90 -3.02
CA VAL A 55 -12.64 8.91 -3.46
C VAL A 55 -12.75 9.15 -4.96
N ALA A 56 -12.86 8.11 -5.78
CA ALA A 56 -12.99 8.26 -7.22
C ALA A 56 -14.29 8.99 -7.61
N LEU A 57 -15.41 8.70 -6.94
CA LEU A 57 -16.67 9.42 -7.12
C LEU A 57 -16.57 10.88 -6.68
N PHE A 58 -15.87 11.17 -5.59
CA PHE A 58 -15.63 12.54 -5.13
C PHE A 58 -14.85 13.36 -6.16
N VAL A 59 -13.82 12.77 -6.78
CA VAL A 59 -13.04 13.43 -7.86
C VAL A 59 -13.91 13.61 -9.12
N LEU A 60 -14.71 12.61 -9.51
CA LEU A 60 -15.58 12.68 -10.69
C LEU A 60 -16.69 13.73 -10.56
N THR A 61 -17.28 13.84 -9.37
CA THR A 61 -18.33 14.84 -9.06
C THR A 61 -17.78 16.28 -9.01
N GLY A 62 -16.46 16.45 -8.93
CA GLY A 62 -15.81 17.75 -9.06
C GLY A 62 -15.98 18.66 -7.85
N PHE A 63 -16.26 18.10 -6.66
CA PHE A 63 -16.32 18.83 -5.39
C PHE A 63 -15.02 19.57 -5.02
N GLU A 64 -13.91 19.23 -5.68
CA GLU A 64 -12.62 19.92 -5.55
C GLU A 64 -12.70 21.40 -6.00
N LYS A 65 -13.69 21.78 -6.81
CA LYS A 65 -13.81 23.15 -7.34
C LYS A 65 -14.27 24.22 -6.33
N THR A 66 -14.78 23.86 -5.16
CA THR A 66 -15.43 24.83 -4.26
C THR A 66 -14.55 25.43 -3.17
N VAL A 67 -13.31 24.97 -2.99
CA VAL A 67 -12.41 25.51 -1.95
C VAL A 67 -11.12 26.04 -2.56
N GLY A 68 -11.15 27.31 -2.98
CA GLY A 68 -9.97 28.19 -2.99
C GLY A 68 -8.84 27.90 -3.97
N GLY A 69 -8.97 28.38 -5.21
CA GLY A 69 -7.96 29.22 -5.87
C GLY A 69 -6.53 28.71 -6.12
N HIS A 70 -6.18 27.45 -5.86
CA HIS A 70 -4.88 26.89 -6.25
C HIS A 70 -5.10 25.65 -7.11
N ARG A 71 -5.14 25.87 -8.43
CA ARG A 71 -5.07 24.75 -9.39
C ARG A 71 -3.73 24.06 -9.16
N ALA A 72 -3.76 22.83 -8.65
CA ALA A 72 -2.61 21.95 -8.72
C ALA A 72 -2.08 21.94 -10.17
N PRO A 73 -0.75 21.98 -10.38
CA PRO A 73 -0.19 22.02 -11.72
C PRO A 73 -0.73 20.82 -12.50
N GLU A 74 -1.45 21.09 -13.59
CA GLU A 74 -1.94 20.03 -14.49
C GLU A 74 -0.74 19.17 -14.90
N ILE A 75 -0.85 17.85 -14.73
CA ILE A 75 0.22 16.91 -15.08
C ILE A 75 0.51 17.08 -16.57
N ASP A 76 1.68 17.64 -16.90
CA ASP A 76 2.08 17.87 -18.28
C ASP A 76 2.67 16.58 -18.85
N TYR A 77 1.90 15.91 -19.71
CA TYR A 77 2.29 14.63 -20.31
C TYR A 77 3.61 14.69 -21.07
N ARG A 78 4.01 15.87 -21.58
CA ARG A 78 5.25 16.06 -22.34
C ARG A 78 6.49 16.18 -21.47
N ARG A 79 6.32 16.42 -20.16
CA ARG A 79 7.39 16.58 -19.19
C ARG A 79 7.40 15.46 -18.16
N LEU A 80 6.91 14.26 -18.51
CA LEU A 80 6.92 13.10 -17.62
C LEU A 80 8.34 12.78 -17.10
N THR A 81 9.37 12.97 -17.92
CA THR A 81 10.78 12.79 -17.57
C THR A 81 11.36 13.87 -16.65
N ASP A 82 10.72 15.04 -16.52
CA ASP A 82 11.12 16.07 -15.54
C ASP A 82 10.65 15.70 -14.12
N TYR A 83 9.71 14.75 -13.99
CA TYR A 83 9.35 14.20 -12.70
C TYR A 83 10.47 13.31 -12.18
N LYS A 84 10.51 13.09 -10.86
CA LYS A 84 11.46 12.17 -10.19
C LYS A 84 11.16 10.68 -10.52
N LEU A 85 11.02 10.34 -11.80
CA LEU A 85 10.72 8.99 -12.30
C LEU A 85 11.78 7.98 -11.87
N GLY A 86 13.06 8.37 -11.87
CA GLY A 86 14.14 7.49 -11.39
C GLY A 86 13.93 7.09 -9.94
N GLN A 87 13.55 8.04 -9.07
CA GLN A 87 13.25 7.76 -7.67
C GLN A 87 12.01 6.87 -7.53
N ALA A 88 10.96 7.14 -8.32
CA ALA A 88 9.75 6.32 -8.34
C ALA A 88 10.01 4.88 -8.78
N LEU A 89 10.81 4.68 -9.84
CA LEU A 89 11.21 3.36 -10.34
C LEU A 89 12.05 2.58 -9.33
N ILE A 90 12.97 3.25 -8.64
CA ILE A 90 13.77 2.63 -7.58
C ILE A 90 12.85 2.19 -6.43
N LEU A 91 11.92 3.03 -5.99
CA LEU A 91 10.96 2.66 -4.94
C LEU A 91 10.08 1.48 -5.35
N LEU A 92 9.60 1.47 -6.60
CA LEU A 92 8.78 0.39 -7.13
C LEU A 92 9.58 -0.92 -7.20
N SER A 93 10.83 -0.86 -7.63
CA SER A 93 11.76 -2.00 -7.61
C SER A 93 12.00 -2.51 -6.18
N LEU A 94 12.11 -1.58 -5.23
CA LEU A 94 12.29 -1.90 -3.81
C LEU A 94 11.04 -2.57 -3.21
N MET A 95 9.84 -2.20 -3.65
CA MET A 95 8.59 -2.87 -3.26
C MET A 95 8.55 -4.32 -3.76
N VAL A 96 8.99 -4.56 -4.99
CA VAL A 96 9.11 -5.93 -5.54
C VAL A 96 10.15 -6.72 -4.74
N ALA A 97 11.31 -6.14 -4.46
CA ALA A 97 12.34 -6.78 -3.63
C ALA A 97 11.79 -7.12 -2.23
N TYR A 98 11.07 -6.21 -1.58
CA TYR A 98 10.42 -6.44 -0.30
C TYR A 98 9.45 -7.64 -0.35
N ALA A 99 8.60 -7.72 -1.37
CA ALA A 99 7.66 -8.82 -1.55
C ALA A 99 8.37 -10.18 -1.71
N LEU A 100 9.50 -10.21 -2.44
CA LEU A 100 10.32 -11.41 -2.60
C LEU A 100 11.05 -11.79 -1.31
N LEU A 101 11.53 -10.81 -0.55
CA LEU A 101 12.28 -10.99 0.70
C LEU A 101 11.38 -11.32 1.90
N LEU A 102 10.06 -11.08 1.81
CA LEU A 102 9.11 -11.30 2.91
C LEU A 102 9.11 -12.77 3.38
N ARG A 103 9.12 -13.72 2.43
CA ARG A 103 9.19 -15.16 2.76
C ARG A 103 10.53 -15.60 3.36
N PRO A 104 11.70 -15.30 2.77
CA PRO A 104 12.99 -15.79 3.29
C PRO A 104 13.50 -15.03 4.51
N LEU A 105 13.30 -13.71 4.61
CA LEU A 105 13.87 -12.90 5.71
C LEU A 105 12.93 -12.70 6.90
N GLY A 106 11.64 -13.01 6.75
CA GLY A 106 10.63 -12.68 7.74
C GLY A 106 10.22 -11.21 7.69
N PHE A 107 9.11 -10.89 8.35
CA PHE A 107 8.47 -9.59 8.22
C PHE A 107 9.29 -8.45 8.83
N ILE A 108 9.91 -8.65 10.00
CA ILE A 108 10.61 -7.58 10.73
C ILE A 108 11.83 -7.12 9.94
N LEU A 109 12.67 -8.04 9.48
CA LEU A 109 13.87 -7.72 8.71
C LEU A 109 13.52 -7.16 7.33
N SER A 110 12.58 -7.77 6.60
CA SER A 110 12.20 -7.32 5.26
C SER A 110 11.60 -5.91 5.30
N SER A 111 10.70 -5.64 6.25
CA SER A 111 10.07 -4.32 6.42
C SER A 111 11.08 -3.28 6.86
N SER A 112 11.98 -3.63 7.78
CA SER A 112 12.99 -2.70 8.26
C SER A 112 13.96 -2.30 7.14
N LEU A 113 14.42 -3.27 6.37
CA LEU A 113 15.31 -3.02 5.23
C LEU A 113 14.61 -2.18 4.16
N PHE A 114 13.36 -2.51 3.82
CA PHE A 114 12.56 -1.74 2.87
C PHE A 114 12.37 -0.29 3.31
N LEU A 115 12.01 -0.05 4.57
CA LEU A 115 11.80 1.30 5.11
C LEU A 115 13.09 2.11 5.18
N ILE A 116 14.20 1.49 5.58
CA ILE A 116 15.52 2.15 5.62
C ILE A 116 15.98 2.52 4.20
N LEU A 117 15.91 1.60 3.25
CA LEU A 117 16.35 1.82 1.87
C LEU A 117 15.43 2.80 1.13
N SER A 118 14.11 2.75 1.34
CA SER A 118 13.18 3.71 0.75
C SER A 118 13.41 5.12 1.31
N ALA A 119 13.56 5.27 2.63
CA ALA A 119 13.88 6.56 3.24
C ALA A 119 15.22 7.13 2.73
N ALA A 120 16.22 6.27 2.52
CA ALA A 120 17.50 6.67 1.92
C ALA A 120 17.34 7.19 0.48
N VAL A 121 16.51 6.52 -0.33
CA VAL A 121 16.16 6.92 -1.70
C VAL A 121 15.37 8.24 -1.71
N LEU A 122 14.58 8.49 -0.66
CA LEU A 122 13.91 9.77 -0.42
C LEU A 122 14.85 10.90 0.04
N GLY A 123 16.10 10.57 0.39
CA GLY A 123 17.11 11.53 0.80
C GLY A 123 17.17 11.79 2.31
N GLU A 124 16.49 10.98 3.13
CA GLU A 124 16.62 11.05 4.59
C GLU A 124 18.02 10.59 5.00
N ARG A 125 18.73 11.41 5.79
CA ARG A 125 20.13 11.15 6.18
C ARG A 125 20.31 10.92 7.68
N LYS A 126 19.26 11.03 8.49
CA LYS A 126 19.33 10.82 9.95
C LYS A 126 19.20 9.35 10.32
N TRP A 127 20.18 8.53 9.91
CA TRP A 127 20.19 7.09 10.14
C TRP A 127 20.01 6.69 11.62
N LEU A 128 20.57 7.48 12.55
CA LEU A 128 20.47 7.26 13.99
C LEU A 128 19.04 7.33 14.53
N VAL A 129 18.16 8.14 13.91
CA VAL A 129 16.74 8.23 14.27
C VAL A 129 15.92 7.26 13.44
N LEU A 130 16.26 7.12 12.16
CA LEU A 130 15.56 6.27 11.22
C LEU A 130 15.56 4.79 11.66
N VAL A 131 16.73 4.24 12.01
CA VAL A 131 16.87 2.82 12.37
C VAL A 131 15.98 2.42 13.56
N PRO A 132 16.03 3.09 14.73
CA PRO A 132 15.18 2.71 15.86
C PRO A 132 13.69 2.92 15.58
N VAL A 133 13.31 3.97 14.85
CA VAL A 133 11.90 4.21 14.48
C VAL A 133 11.41 3.08 13.58
N VAL A 134 12.15 2.75 12.53
CA VAL A 134 11.78 1.70 11.58
C VAL A 134 11.67 0.33 12.25
N LEU A 135 12.60 0.00 13.15
CA LEU A 135 12.55 -1.24 13.92
C LEU A 135 11.33 -1.26 14.85
N ALA A 136 11.08 -0.17 15.58
CA ALA A 136 9.92 -0.06 16.46
C ALA A 136 8.60 -0.16 15.67
N THR A 137 8.51 0.48 14.51
CA THR A 137 7.34 0.39 13.63
C THR A 137 7.16 -1.04 13.11
N SER A 138 8.24 -1.68 12.63
CA SER A 138 8.16 -3.05 12.09
C SER A 138 7.75 -4.06 13.16
N VAL A 139 8.31 -3.96 14.37
CA VAL A 139 7.92 -4.80 15.52
C VAL A 139 6.49 -4.49 15.97
N GLY A 140 6.09 -3.22 16.01
CA GLY A 140 4.74 -2.82 16.39
C GLY A 140 3.68 -3.35 15.43
N VAL A 141 3.91 -3.23 14.12
CA VAL A 141 3.00 -3.81 13.10
C VAL A 141 2.97 -5.33 13.20
N TRP A 142 4.13 -5.97 13.37
CA TRP A 142 4.17 -7.42 13.58
C TRP A 142 3.35 -7.85 14.80
N TYR A 143 3.51 -7.15 15.92
CA TYR A 143 2.78 -7.44 17.15
C TYR A 143 1.27 -7.29 16.95
N LEU A 144 0.82 -6.22 16.29
CA LEU A 144 -0.58 -6.04 15.96
C LEU A 144 -1.09 -7.19 15.07
N VAL A 145 -0.41 -7.51 13.98
CA VAL A 145 -0.87 -8.55 13.04
C VAL A 145 -0.86 -9.94 13.66
N GLN A 146 0.22 -10.29 14.36
CA GLN A 146 0.40 -11.62 14.94
C GLN A 146 -0.45 -11.81 16.20
N GLN A 147 -0.37 -10.89 17.16
CA GLN A 147 -0.96 -11.06 18.50
C GLN A 147 -2.38 -10.52 18.58
N VAL A 148 -2.68 -9.40 17.92
CA VAL A 148 -4.02 -8.78 17.97
C VAL A 148 -4.93 -9.37 16.91
N LEU A 149 -4.46 -9.49 15.66
CA LEU A 149 -5.27 -10.05 14.58
C LEU A 149 -5.22 -11.58 14.50
N GLY A 150 -4.26 -12.23 15.18
CA GLY A 150 -4.10 -13.69 15.14
C GLY A 150 -3.68 -14.22 13.76
N ILE A 151 -3.20 -13.35 12.87
CA ILE A 151 -2.78 -13.72 11.52
C ILE A 151 -1.31 -14.12 11.58
N PHE A 152 -1.01 -15.35 11.18
CA PHE A 152 0.35 -15.85 11.21
C PHE A 152 1.26 -15.10 10.22
N LEU A 153 2.20 -14.34 10.78
CA LEU A 153 3.22 -13.57 10.10
C LEU A 153 4.58 -13.93 10.70
N ARG A 154 5.42 -14.60 9.91
CA ARG A 154 6.74 -15.07 10.36
C ARG A 154 7.62 -13.86 10.75
N PRO A 155 8.09 -13.78 12.01
CA PRO A 155 8.93 -12.66 12.46
C PRO A 155 10.37 -12.75 11.95
N LEU A 156 10.91 -13.97 11.93
CA LEU A 156 12.33 -14.27 11.75
C LEU A 156 12.62 -14.95 10.40
N PRO A 157 13.87 -14.83 9.91
CA PRO A 157 14.30 -15.43 8.65
C PRO A 157 14.25 -16.96 8.71
N PHE A 158 14.07 -17.57 7.54
CA PHE A 158 13.95 -19.02 7.35
C PHE A 158 15.12 -19.83 7.95
N PHE A 159 16.29 -19.20 8.11
CA PHE A 159 17.49 -19.83 8.64
C PHE A 159 17.58 -19.81 10.18
N VAL A 160 16.69 -19.09 10.87
CA VAL A 160 16.74 -18.88 12.33
C VAL A 160 15.50 -19.49 13.03
N GLY A 161 14.63 -20.20 12.30
CA GLY A 161 13.39 -20.79 12.84
C GLY A 161 12.93 -22.04 12.13
#